data_AF-A0A5P2QXD6-F1
#
_entry.id   AF-A0A5P2QXD6-F1
#
_cell.length_a   1.000
_cell.length_b   1.000
_cell.length_c   1.000
_cell.angle_alpha   90.00
_cell.angle_beta   90.00
_cell.angle_gamma   90.00
#
_symmetry.space_group_name_H-M   'P 1'
#
loop_
_entity.id
_entity.type
_entity.pdbx_description
1 polymer ?
#
loop_
_entity_poly.entity_id
_entity_poly.type
_entity_poly.pdbx_seq_one_letter_code
_entity_poly.pdbx_strand_id
1 'polypeptide(L)'
;MTCWHRRREMMVGVKEFLTHVPEREMGGQTALDRFDYQTAWGISRLLDLHERGANYAVAFEFHDDIVALDDADEPTSAIFYQVKTKSSGNWSFAQITQ
;
A
#
# COMPACT_ATOMS: atom_id res chain seq x y z
N MET A 1 47.85 6.07 23.51
CA MET A 1 47.31 7.36 23.01
C MET A 1 46.06 7.06 22.20
N THR A 2 44.90 6.94 22.85
CA THR A 2 43.62 6.70 22.17
C THR A 2 42.75 7.94 22.37
N CYS A 3 42.74 8.79 21.33
CA CYS A 3 41.95 10.01 21.29
C CYS A 3 40.50 9.65 20.96
N TRP A 4 39.66 9.51 21.98
CA TRP A 4 38.21 9.44 21.82
C TRP A 4 37.69 10.85 21.50
N HIS A 5 37.27 11.07 20.26
CA HIS A 5 36.57 12.28 19.86
C HIS A 5 35.27 12.40 20.67
N ARG A 6 35.24 13.44 21.51
CA ARG A 6 34.10 13.87 22.32
C ARG A 6 32.92 14.16 21.38
N ARG A 7 31.93 13.26 21.36
CA ARG A 7 30.61 13.52 20.77
C ARG A 7 30.02 14.70 21.54
N ARG A 8 29.83 15.84 20.89
CA ARG A 8 29.05 16.96 21.45
C ARG A 8 27.61 16.46 21.60
N GLU A 9 27.20 16.12 22.81
CA GLU A 9 25.79 16.00 23.15
C GLU A 9 25.18 17.41 23.03
N MET A 10 24.48 17.66 21.91
CA MET A 10 23.53 18.76 21.86
C MET A 10 22.43 18.43 22.86
N MET A 11 22.42 19.10 24.01
CA MET A 11 21.30 19.07 24.95
C MET A 11 20.14 19.88 24.36
N VAL A 12 19.51 19.34 23.32
CA VAL A 12 18.27 19.90 22.77
C VAL A 12 17.14 19.51 23.72
N GLY A 13 16.37 20.48 24.19
CA GLY A 13 15.21 20.18 25.03
C GLY A 13 14.23 19.28 24.29
N VAL A 14 13.56 18.37 24.99
CA VAL A 14 12.61 17.39 24.39
C VAL A 14 11.58 18.07 23.50
N LYS A 15 11.08 19.24 23.90
CA LYS A 15 10.16 20.07 23.10
C LYS A 15 10.75 20.44 21.75
N GLU A 16 12.00 20.90 21.73
CA GLU A 16 12.66 21.38 20.52
C GLU A 16 13.06 20.20 19.61
N PHE A 17 13.46 19.07 20.19
CA PHE A 17 13.64 17.82 19.45
C PHE A 17 12.34 17.36 18.77
N LEU A 18 11.20 17.34 19.48
CA LEU A 18 9.91 16.89 18.94
C LEU A 18 9.32 17.82 17.88
N THR A 19 9.70 19.11 17.88
CA THR A 19 9.09 20.11 16.99
C THR A 19 9.96 20.49 15.80
N HIS A 20 11.27 20.25 15.86
CA HIS A 20 12.22 20.70 14.83
C HIS A 20 12.97 19.55 14.13
N VAL A 21 12.84 18.31 14.61
CA VAL A 21 13.35 17.16 13.85
C VAL A 21 12.32 16.80 12.78
N PRO A 22 12.67 16.89 11.48
CA PRO A 22 11.74 16.51 10.41
C PRO A 22 11.40 15.03 10.52
N GLU A 23 10.15 14.71 10.23
CA GLU A 23 9.66 13.33 10.21
C GLU A 23 10.45 12.53 9.18
N ARG A 24 11.18 11.51 9.65
CA ARG A 24 12.04 10.68 8.78
C ARG A 24 11.27 9.56 8.10
N GLU A 25 10.16 9.10 8.67
CA GLU A 25 9.47 7.88 8.26
C GLU A 25 8.05 8.19 7.76
N MET A 26 7.88 8.26 6.45
CA MET A 26 6.56 8.37 5.80
C MET A 26 5.98 6.99 5.42
N GLY A 27 6.68 5.91 5.75
CA GLY A 27 6.36 4.55 5.30
C GLY A 27 4.98 4.09 5.74
N GLY A 28 4.59 4.38 6.98
CA GLY A 28 3.28 4.00 7.53
C GLY A 28 2.12 4.72 6.83
N GLN A 29 2.21 6.05 6.69
CA GLN A 29 1.20 6.84 5.97
C GLN A 29 1.09 6.40 4.51
N THR A 30 2.25 6.21 3.85
CA THR A 30 2.29 5.75 2.46
C THR A 30 1.68 4.35 2.30
N ALA A 31 1.88 3.45 3.27
CA ALA A 31 1.26 2.13 3.23
C ALA A 31 -0.26 2.22 3.36
N LEU A 32 -0.76 3.01 4.32
CA LEU A 32 -2.20 3.26 4.48
C LEU A 32 -2.84 3.81 3.20
N ASP A 33 -2.25 4.85 2.62
CA ASP A 33 -2.76 5.46 1.38
C ASP A 33 -2.83 4.45 0.22
N ARG A 34 -1.88 3.52 0.16
CA ARG A 34 -1.85 2.46 -0.86
C ARG A 34 -2.96 1.44 -0.64
N PHE A 35 -3.17 1.00 0.60
CA PHE A 35 -4.26 0.08 0.93
C PHE A 35 -5.63 0.71 0.67
N ASP A 36 -5.80 1.99 0.97
CA ASP A 36 -7.03 2.72 0.68
C ASP A 36 -7.30 2.80 -0.82
N TYR A 37 -6.26 3.07 -1.62
CA TYR A 37 -6.40 3.08 -3.08
C TYR A 37 -6.77 1.71 -3.63
N GLN A 38 -6.14 0.64 -3.15
CA GLN A 38 -6.47 -0.73 -3.55
C GLN A 38 -7.93 -1.06 -3.20
N THR A 39 -8.36 -0.71 -1.99
CA THR A 39 -9.73 -0.91 -1.52
C THR A 39 -10.73 -0.18 -2.41
N ALA A 40 -10.48 1.10 -2.70
CA ALA A 40 -11.33 1.91 -3.57
C ALA A 40 -11.42 1.33 -4.98
N TRP A 41 -10.29 0.88 -5.54
CA TRP A 41 -10.26 0.23 -6.85
C TRP A 41 -11.07 -1.07 -6.85
N GLY A 42 -10.93 -1.91 -5.82
CA GLY A 42 -11.68 -3.15 -5.70
C GLY A 42 -13.18 -2.93 -5.54
N ILE A 43 -13.60 -1.91 -4.79
CA ILE A 43 -15.01 -1.52 -4.69
C ILE A 43 -15.54 -1.06 -6.04
N SER A 44 -14.78 -0.23 -6.78
CA SER A 44 -15.17 0.16 -8.14
C SER A 44 -15.35 -1.05 -9.04
N ARG A 45 -14.43 -2.04 -8.96
CA ARG A 45 -14.52 -3.27 -9.74
C ARG A 45 -15.74 -4.11 -9.37
N LEU A 46 -16.06 -4.18 -8.07
CA LEU A 46 -17.27 -4.84 -7.57
C LEU A 46 -18.52 -4.19 -8.15
N LEU A 47 -18.60 -2.85 -8.15
CA LEU A 47 -19.73 -2.11 -8.72
C LEU A 47 -19.88 -2.38 -10.22
N ASP A 48 -18.78 -2.39 -10.98
CA ASP A 48 -18.81 -2.70 -12.42
C ASP A 48 -19.37 -4.10 -12.70
N LEU A 49 -19.03 -5.10 -11.85
CA LEU A 49 -19.55 -6.46 -11.98
C LEU A 49 -21.03 -6.51 -11.61
N HIS A 50 -21.42 -5.76 -10.57
CA HIS A 50 -22.80 -5.65 -10.12
C HIS A 50 -23.71 -5.07 -11.20
N GLU A 51 -23.30 -3.97 -11.82
CA GLU A 51 -24.07 -3.28 -12.87
C GLU A 51 -24.33 -4.17 -14.09
N ARG A 52 -23.47 -5.17 -14.34
CA ARG A 52 -23.63 -6.14 -15.42
C ARG A 52 -24.60 -7.28 -15.10
N GLY A 53 -25.10 -7.35 -13.86
CA GLY A 53 -25.98 -8.42 -13.39
C GLY A 53 -25.30 -9.79 -13.34
N ALA A 54 -23.97 -9.83 -13.18
CA ALA A 54 -23.23 -11.09 -13.08
C ALA A 54 -23.50 -11.77 -11.73
N ASN A 55 -23.43 -13.11 -11.69
CA ASN A 55 -23.11 -13.82 -10.45
C ASN A 55 -21.59 -13.76 -10.28
N TYR A 56 -21.09 -13.32 -9.14
CA TYR A 56 -19.65 -13.16 -8.93
C TYR A 56 -19.34 -13.02 -7.45
N ALA A 57 -18.09 -13.30 -7.09
CA ALA A 57 -17.53 -12.92 -5.80
C ALA A 57 -16.27 -12.08 -5.99
N VAL A 58 -16.11 -11.04 -5.19
CA VAL A 58 -14.86 -10.29 -5.08
C VAL A 58 -14.31 -10.47 -3.67
N ALA A 59 -13.09 -11.01 -3.58
CA ALA A 59 -12.36 -11.15 -2.33
C ALA A 59 -11.23 -10.11 -2.26
N PHE A 60 -11.11 -9.45 -1.12
CA PHE A 60 -9.94 -8.63 -0.76
C PHE A 60 -9.04 -9.52 0.10
N GLU A 61 -7.94 -9.99 -0.48
CA GLU A 61 -7.08 -10.96 0.18
C GLU A 61 -6.18 -10.29 1.22
N PHE A 62 -5.72 -11.07 2.21
CA PHE A 62 -4.87 -10.57 3.30
C PHE A 62 -3.45 -10.17 2.84
N HIS A 63 -3.08 -10.50 1.59
CA HIS A 63 -1.76 -10.26 1.00
C HIS A 63 -1.75 -9.19 -0.10
N ASP A 64 -2.63 -8.20 0.02
CA ASP A 64 -2.63 -6.96 -0.79
C ASP A 64 -3.12 -7.11 -2.24
N ASP A 65 -3.79 -8.23 -2.55
CA ASP A 65 -4.35 -8.52 -3.87
C ASP A 65 -5.89 -8.67 -3.83
N ILE A 66 -6.53 -8.40 -4.98
CA ILE A 66 -7.97 -8.53 -5.17
C ILE A 66 -8.23 -9.68 -6.12
N VAL A 67 -9.18 -10.56 -5.78
CA VAL A 67 -9.58 -11.68 -6.63
C VAL A 67 -11.04 -11.52 -7.03
N ALA A 68 -11.33 -11.62 -8.32
CA ALA A 68 -12.68 -11.77 -8.82
C ALA A 68 -12.90 -13.20 -9.29
N LEU A 69 -13.97 -13.81 -8.80
CA LEU A 69 -14.49 -15.10 -9.25
C LEU A 69 -15.64 -14.87 -10.23
N ASP A 70 -15.75 -15.74 -11.22
CA ASP A 70 -16.78 -15.67 -12.27
C ASP A 70 -18.16 -16.14 -11.82
N ASP A 71 -18.27 -16.78 -10.66
CA ASP A 71 -19.52 -17.18 -10.01
C ASP A 71 -19.33 -17.17 -8.49
N ALA A 72 -20.36 -16.83 -7.72
CA ALA A 72 -20.29 -16.76 -6.27
C ALA A 72 -20.50 -18.11 -5.58
N ASP A 73 -21.23 -19.02 -6.22
CA ASP A 73 -21.67 -20.29 -5.67
C ASP A 73 -20.80 -21.45 -6.20
N GLU A 74 -20.53 -21.46 -7.50
CA GLU A 74 -19.78 -22.51 -8.21
C GLU A 74 -18.71 -21.90 -9.15
N PRO A 75 -17.64 -21.27 -8.59
CA PRO A 75 -16.63 -20.59 -9.38
C PRO A 75 -15.86 -21.55 -10.30
N THR A 76 -15.67 -21.16 -11.57
CA THR A 76 -14.89 -21.94 -12.56
C THR A 76 -13.61 -21.25 -12.99
N SER A 77 -13.50 -19.94 -12.75
CA SER A 77 -12.31 -19.16 -13.05
C SER A 77 -12.09 -18.03 -12.04
N ALA A 78 -10.84 -17.59 -11.94
CA ALA A 78 -10.44 -16.51 -11.05
C ALA A 78 -9.52 -15.54 -11.80
N ILE A 79 -9.71 -14.24 -11.54
CA ILE A 79 -8.85 -13.17 -12.02
C ILE A 79 -8.22 -12.49 -10.81
N PHE A 80 -6.88 -12.51 -10.75
CA PHE A 80 -6.10 -11.85 -9.72
C PHE A 80 -5.69 -10.46 -10.20
N TYR A 81 -5.92 -9.46 -9.36
CA TYR A 81 -5.58 -8.08 -9.60
C TYR A 81 -4.54 -7.61 -8.59
N GLN A 82 -3.33 -7.37 -9.11
CA GLN A 82 -2.27 -6.72 -8.35
C GLN A 82 -2.30 -5.21 -8.63
N VAL A 83 -2.87 -4.46 -7.70
CA VAL A 83 -3.05 -3.00 -7.84
C VAL A 83 -1.89 -2.28 -7.18
N LYS A 84 -1.07 -1.58 -7.98
CA LYS A 84 0.08 -0.81 -7.50
C LYS A 84 -0.04 0.66 -7.83
N THR A 85 0.40 1.50 -6.91
CA THR A 85 0.48 2.96 -7.10
C THR A 85 1.92 3.43 -7.09
N LYS A 86 2.22 4.49 -7.85
CA LYS A 86 3.51 5.16 -7.85
C LYS A 86 3.29 6.66 -7.97
N SER A 87 4.06 7.44 -7.22
CA SER A 87 3.93 8.90 -7.22
C SER A 87 4.42 9.55 -8.51
N SER A 88 5.41 8.95 -9.20
CA SER A 88 5.98 9.49 -10.44
C SER A 88 6.83 8.47 -11.20
N GLY A 89 7.10 8.75 -12.48
CA GLY A 89 8.00 7.95 -13.33
C GLY A 89 7.37 6.67 -13.89
N ASN A 90 8.07 6.04 -14.83
CA ASN A 90 7.56 4.86 -15.53
C ASN A 90 7.68 3.59 -14.69
N TRP A 91 6.78 2.64 -14.92
CA TRP A 91 6.87 1.31 -14.35
C TRP A 91 7.92 0.47 -15.08
N SER A 92 8.70 -0.30 -14.33
CA SER A 92 9.49 -1.39 -14.89
C SER A 92 8.81 -2.73 -14.65
N PHE A 93 9.13 -3.74 -15.47
CA PHE A 93 8.65 -5.10 -15.26
C PHE A 93 8.94 -5.61 -13.84
N ALA A 94 10.16 -5.38 -13.36
CA ALA A 94 10.57 -5.79 -12.02
C ALA A 94 9.70 -5.16 -10.92
N GLN A 95 9.20 -3.93 -11.11
CA GLN A 95 8.32 -3.26 -10.13
C GLN A 95 6.89 -3.80 -10.15
N ILE A 96 6.42 -4.23 -11.31
CA ILE A 96 5.06 -4.76 -11.48
C ILE A 96 4.99 -6.19 -10.96
N THR A 97 5.97 -7.04 -11.25
CA THR A 97 5.93 -8.48 -10.89
C THR A 97 6.38 -8.82 -9.48
N GLN A 98 6.78 -7.81 -8.69
CA GLN A 98 7.27 -8.00 -7.31
C GLN A 98 6.16 -8.20 -6.29
#